data_AF-A0A965AJI9-F1
#
_entry.id   AF-A0A965AJI9-F1
#
_cell.length_a   1.000
_cell.length_b   1.000
_cell.length_c   1.000
_cell.angle_alpha   90.00
_cell.angle_beta   90.00
_cell.angle_gamma   90.00
#
_symmetry.space_group_name_H-M   'P 1'
#
loop_
_entity.id
_entity.type
_entity.pdbx_description
1 polymer ?
#
loop_
_entity_poly.entity_id
_entity_poly.type
_entity_poly.pdbx_seq_one_letter_code
_entity_poly.pdbx_strand_id
1 'polypeptide(L)' 'MFLKNCWYVAAYDRELEDGGPLGRKLLNEPVVMFRDSAGKAIALEDRCCHR' A
#
# COMPACT_ATOMS: atom_id res chain seq x y z
N MET A 1 -18.57 0.52 8.88
CA MET A 1 -18.22 1.89 8.49
C MET A 1 -16.81 2.18 8.99
N PHE A 2 -15.89 2.65 8.14
CA PHE A 2 -14.54 3.04 8.57
C PHE A 2 -14.44 4.56 8.71
N LEU A 3 -13.60 5.06 9.60
CA LEU A 3 -13.28 6.48 9.63
C LEU A 3 -12.41 6.82 8.40
N LYS A 4 -12.72 7.93 7.75
CA LYS A 4 -11.99 8.44 6.59
C LYS A 4 -11.27 9.73 6.99
N ASN A 5 -10.27 10.11 6.21
CA ASN A 5 -9.45 11.31 6.44
C ASN A 5 -8.65 11.27 7.76
N CYS A 6 -8.19 10.09 8.14
CA CYS A 6 -7.28 9.87 9.26
C CYS A 6 -6.21 8.84 8.91
N TRP A 7 -5.13 8.81 9.69
CA TRP A 7 -4.00 7.93 9.48
C TRP A 7 -4.26 6.52 10.02
N TYR A 8 -3.85 5.52 9.25
CA TYR A 8 -3.84 4.11 9.63
C TYR A 8 -2.45 3.53 9.35
N VAL A 9 -1.98 2.66 10.23
CA VAL A 9 -0.75 1.89 9.99
C VAL A 9 -1.06 0.86 8.90
N ALA A 10 -0.33 0.93 7.79
CA ALA A 10 -0.57 0.08 6.62
C ALA A 10 0.40 -1.12 6.53
N ALA A 11 1.65 -0.94 6.96
CA ALA A 11 2.70 -1.96 6.98
C ALA A 11 3.88 -1.54 7.89
N TYR A 12 4.71 -2.50 8.28
CA TYR A 12 6.03 -2.25 8.85
C TYR A 12 7.08 -2.04 7.75
N ASP A 13 8.14 -1.32 8.10
CA ASP A 13 9.25 -0.98 7.21
C ASP A 13 9.84 -2.21 6.48
N ARG A 14 10.16 -3.25 7.26
CA ARG A 14 10.68 -4.55 6.79
C ARG A 14 9.75 -5.33 5.85
N GLU A 15 8.44 -5.08 5.88
CA GLU A 15 7.51 -5.74 4.95
C GLU A 15 7.66 -5.20 3.52
N LEU A 16 8.24 -4.00 3.35
CA LEU A 16 8.47 -3.35 2.05
C LEU A 16 9.91 -3.50 1.53
N GLU A 17 10.82 -4.08 2.33
CA GLU A 17 12.22 -4.28 1.95
C GLU A 17 12.45 -5.60 1.18
N ASP A 18 11.66 -6.64 1.46
CA ASP A 18 12.05 -8.04 1.18
C ASP A 18 11.39 -8.75 -0.03
N GLY A 19 10.46 -8.15 -0.78
CA GLY A 19 9.59 -9.00 -1.62
C GLY A 19 8.85 -8.41 -2.81
N GLY A 20 9.14 -7.18 -3.21
CA GLY A 20 8.36 -6.51 -4.26
C GLY A 20 7.02 -5.98 -3.73
N PRO A 21 6.02 -5.74 -4.61
CA PRO A 21 4.77 -5.09 -4.21
C PRO A 21 3.97 -5.89 -3.17
N LEU A 22 3.57 -5.21 -2.09
CA LEU A 22 2.77 -5.75 -1.00
C LEU A 22 1.30 -5.37 -1.16
N GLY A 23 0.45 -6.35 -1.49
CA GLY A 23 -1.01 -6.18 -1.54
C GLY A 23 -1.69 -6.31 -0.18
N ARG A 24 -2.61 -5.39 0.13
CA ARG A 24 -3.46 -5.40 1.33
C ARG A 24 -4.86 -4.88 1.02
N LYS A 25 -5.83 -5.23 1.87
CA LYS A 25 -7.16 -4.60 1.88
C LYS A 25 -7.26 -3.68 3.08
N LEU A 26 -7.26 -2.37 2.84
CA LEU A 26 -7.31 -1.33 3.88
C LEU A 26 -8.64 -0.60 3.79
N LEU A 27 -9.41 -0.55 4.87
CA LEU A 27 -10.72 0.11 4.90
C LEU A 27 -11.68 -0.38 3.79
N ASN A 28 -11.60 -1.68 3.47
CA ASN A 28 -12.26 -2.36 2.36
C ASN A 28 -11.77 -2.00 0.93
N GLU A 29 -10.70 -1.23 0.77
CA GLU A 29 -10.12 -0.88 -0.52
C GLU A 29 -8.84 -1.71 -0.79
N PRO A 30 -8.67 -2.27 -2.00
CA PRO A 30 -7.44 -2.98 -2.37
C PRO A 30 -6.32 -1.97 -2.64
N VAL A 31 -5.21 -2.10 -1.91
CA VAL A 31 -4.07 -1.17 -1.94
C VAL A 31 -2.79 -1.97 -2.08
N VAL A 32 -1.91 -1.52 -2.98
CA VAL A 32 -0.58 -2.09 -3.17
C VAL A 32 0.48 -1.09 -2.74
N MET A 33 1.46 -1.56 -1.97
CA MET A 33 2.55 -0.74 -1.44
C MET A 33 3.90 -1.29 -1.87
N PHE A 34 4.86 -0.42 -2.16
CA PHE A 34 6.24 -0.82 -2.52
C PHE A 34 7.21 0.34 -2.25
N ARG A 35 8.52 0.05 -2.28
CA ARG A 35 9.55 1.10 -2.35
C ARG A 35 9.94 1.38 -3.78
N ASP A 36 10.00 2.66 -4.14
CA ASP A 36 10.59 3.07 -5.41
C ASP A 36 12.11 2.90 -5.41
N SER A 37 12.76 3.21 -6.53
CA SER A 37 14.23 3.10 -6.67
C SER A 37 15.01 4.05 -5.77
N ALA A 38 14.37 5.06 -5.17
CA ALA A 38 14.95 5.95 -4.17
C ALA A 38 14.67 5.48 -2.72
N GLY A 39 14.01 4.33 -2.55
CA GLY A 39 13.66 3.76 -1.25
C GLY A 39 12.42 4.39 -0.61
N LYS A 40 11.70 5.28 -1.30
CA LYS A 40 10.50 5.92 -0.77
C LYS A 40 9.32 4.95 -0.81
N ALA A 41 8.59 4.85 0.30
CA ALA A 41 7.35 4.07 0.35
C ALA A 41 6.24 4.75 -0.47
N ILE A 42 5.62 3.99 -1.37
CA ILE A 42 4.53 4.40 -2.25
C ILE A 42 3.33 3.49 -2.00
N ALA A 43 2.12 4.03 -2.11
CA ALA A 43 0.87 3.29 -2.08
C ALA A 43 0.01 3.67 -3.30
N LEU A 44 -0.55 2.68 -3.98
CA LEU A 44 -1.47 2.84 -5.11
C LEU A 44 -2.72 1.99 -4.88
N GLU A 45 -3.81 2.27 -5.59
CA GLU A 45 -4.89 1.30 -5.73
C GLU A 45 -4.32 0.01 -6.35
N ASP A 46 -4.61 -1.15 -5.76
CA ASP A 46 -4.15 -2.44 -6.29
C ASP A 46 -5.03 -2.88 -7.47
N ARG A 47 -4.98 -2.05 -8.52
CA ARG A 47 -5.76 -2.19 -9.74
C ARG A 47 -5.01 -1.50 -10.88
N CYS A 48 -4.87 -2.21 -12.00
CA CYS A 48 -4.34 -1.61 -13.21
C CYS A 48 -5.40 -0.67 -13.82
N CYS A 49 -5.04 0.59 -14.08
CA CYS A 49 -5.96 1.56 -14.69
C CYS A 49 -6.43 1.19 -16.11
N HIS A 50 -5.76 0.22 -16.77
CA HIS A 50 -6.14 -0.26 -18.09
C HIS A 50 -7.38 -1.16 -18.06
N ARG A 51 -7.55 -2.01 -17.03
CA ARG A 51 -8.68 -2.95 -16.92
C ARG A 51 -9.23 -3.01 -15.49
#